data_AF-A0A7S1RA36-F1
#
_entry.id   AF-A0A7S1RA36-F1
#
_cell.length_a   1.000
_cell.length_b   1.000
_cell.length_c   1.000
_cell.angle_alpha   90.00
_cell.angle_beta   90.00
_cell.angle_gamma   90.00
#
_symmetry.space_group_name_H-M   'P 1'
#
loop_
_entity.id
_entity.type
_entity.pdbx_description
1 polymer ?
#
loop_
_entity_poly.entity_id
_entity_poly.type
_entity_poly.pdbx_seq_one_letter_code
_entity_poly.pdbx_strand_id
1 'polypeptide(L)'
;ARVHRVGQTRPVWVYRLVSAGTVEERILQRAEAKLALDSAVLKTGDDSDEQQLERGARWLFALIRASVTGVATRAMTEEELERLLDRSRPPEAPAAEAEPQEA
;
A
#
# COMPACT_ATOMS: atom_id res chain seq x y z
N ALA A 1 13.20 -11.03 3.36
CA ALA A 1 13.52 -11.57 2.02
C ALA A 1 13.73 -13.10 2.07
N ARG A 2 12.64 -13.91 2.06
CA ARG A 2 12.75 -15.39 2.04
C ARG A 2 12.67 -15.94 0.62
N VAL A 3 11.63 -15.54 -0.11
CA VAL A 3 11.35 -15.98 -1.50
C VAL A 3 11.88 -14.98 -2.52
N HIS A 4 11.68 -13.68 -2.30
CA HIS A 4 12.33 -12.63 -3.09
C HIS A 4 13.80 -12.55 -2.67
N ARG A 5 14.68 -13.26 -3.39
CA ARG A 5 16.12 -13.36 -3.11
C ARG A 5 16.92 -13.51 -4.41
N VAL A 6 18.22 -13.24 -4.34
CA VAL A 6 19.15 -13.45 -5.46
C VAL A 6 19.16 -14.93 -5.86
N GLY A 7 19.08 -15.19 -7.17
CA GLY A 7 18.97 -16.55 -7.73
C GLY A 7 17.55 -17.03 -8.00
N GLN A 8 16.53 -16.24 -7.64
CA GLN A 8 15.15 -16.52 -8.05
C GLN A 8 14.93 -16.12 -9.51
N THR A 9 14.51 -17.07 -10.34
CA THR A 9 14.32 -16.88 -11.80
C THR A 9 12.86 -16.71 -12.20
N ARG A 10 11.93 -17.15 -11.36
CA ARG A 10 10.48 -17.05 -11.61
C ARG A 10 9.90 -15.86 -10.84
N PRO A 11 8.89 -15.16 -11.41
CA PRO A 11 8.19 -14.08 -10.70
C PRO A 11 7.62 -14.54 -9.36
N VAL A 12 7.59 -13.62 -8.39
CA VAL A 12 7.13 -13.88 -7.03
C VAL A 12 5.90 -13.02 -6.75
N TRP A 13 4.77 -13.67 -6.47
CA TRP A 13 3.54 -13.01 -6.04
C TRP A 13 3.46 -13.01 -4.51
N VAL A 14 3.06 -11.88 -3.93
CA VAL A 14 2.86 -11.73 -2.49
C VAL A 14 1.42 -11.28 -2.26
N TYR A 15 0.60 -12.18 -1.73
CA TYR A 15 -0.79 -11.88 -1.36
C TYR A 15 -0.85 -11.61 0.14
N ARG A 16 -1.47 -10.50 0.50
CA ARG A 16 -1.73 -10.12 1.89
C ARG A 16 -3.22 -10.21 2.14
N LEU A 17 -3.62 -11.25 2.86
CA LEU A 17 -5.01 -11.46 3.25
C LEU A 17 -5.33 -10.59 4.48
N VAL A 18 -6.47 -9.92 4.46
CA VAL A 18 -6.94 -9.05 5.55
C VAL A 18 -8.43 -9.25 5.74
N SER A 19 -8.84 -9.45 6.98
CA SER A 19 -10.25 -9.56 7.34
C SER A 19 -10.88 -8.17 7.47
N ALA A 20 -11.84 -7.86 6.61
CA ALA A 20 -12.50 -6.57 6.59
C ALA A 20 -13.39 -6.35 7.82
N GLY A 21 -13.49 -5.09 8.28
CA GLY A 21 -14.26 -4.72 9.47
C GLY A 21 -13.61 -5.16 10.79
N THR A 22 -12.41 -5.75 10.73
CA THR A 22 -11.67 -6.18 11.91
C THR A 22 -10.53 -5.22 12.25
N VAL A 23 -9.81 -5.51 13.35
CA VAL A 23 -8.60 -4.77 13.71
C VAL A 23 -7.47 -4.93 12.68
N GLU A 24 -7.45 -6.02 11.89
CA GLU A 24 -6.42 -6.27 10.88
C GLU A 24 -6.36 -5.17 9.82
N GLU A 25 -7.51 -4.69 9.37
CA GLU A 25 -7.65 -3.59 8.40
C GLU A 25 -7.07 -2.29 8.94
N ARG A 26 -7.36 -1.96 10.21
CA ARG A 26 -6.82 -0.77 10.88
C ARG A 26 -5.31 -0.84 11.06
N ILE A 27 -4.78 -2.03 11.32
CA ILE A 27 -3.34 -2.25 11.44
C ILE A 27 -2.67 -2.04 10.07
N LEU A 28 -3.26 -2.56 8.98
CA LEU A 28 -2.74 -2.38 7.64
C LEU A 28 -2.67 -0.89 7.26
N GLN A 29 -3.76 -0.15 7.45
CA GLN A 29 -3.82 1.29 7.15
C GLN A 29 -2.76 2.09 7.92
N ARG A 30 -2.56 1.77 9.20
CA ARG A 30 -1.50 2.41 10.02
C ARG A 30 -0.10 2.04 9.53
N ALA A 31 0.11 0.81 9.07
CA ALA A 31 1.40 0.38 8.54
C ALA A 31 1.73 1.09 7.22
N GLU A 32 0.76 1.23 6.32
CA GLU A 32 0.91 1.97 5.06
C GLU A 32 1.21 3.45 5.31
N ALA A 33 0.49 4.06 6.25
CA ALA A 33 0.68 5.46 6.56
C ALA A 33 2.02 5.73 7.27
N LYS A 34 2.53 4.77 8.07
CA LYS A 34 3.92 4.79 8.58
C LYS A 34 4.95 4.66 7.46
N LEU A 35 4.74 3.74 6.51
CA LEU A 35 5.66 3.57 5.37
C LEU A 35 5.73 4.84 4.51
N ALA A 36 4.61 5.52 4.32
CA ALA A 36 4.56 6.80 3.61
C ALA A 36 5.35 7.89 4.35
N LEU A 37 5.23 7.95 5.69
CA LEU A 37 6.03 8.86 6.51
C LEU A 37 7.52 8.53 6.44
N ASP A 38 7.89 7.25 6.57
CA ASP A 38 9.29 6.81 6.49
C ASP A 38 9.89 7.19 5.12
N SER A 39 9.13 6.99 4.03
CA SER A 39 9.53 7.41 2.68
C SER A 39 9.70 8.93 2.57
N ALA A 40 8.78 9.72 3.13
CA ALA A 40 8.89 11.18 3.15
C ALA A 40 10.13 11.64 3.95
N VAL A 41 10.34 11.09 5.15
CA VAL A 41 11.50 11.40 6.01
C VAL A 41 12.81 11.05 5.32
N LEU A 42 12.90 9.87 4.69
CA LEU A 42 14.10 9.44 3.97
C LEU A 42 14.41 10.35 2.77
N LYS A 43 13.39 10.86 2.07
CA LYS A 43 13.55 11.81 0.97
C LYS A 43 13.95 13.22 1.45
N THR A 44 13.50 13.64 2.63
CA THR A 44 13.85 14.93 3.24
C THR A 44 15.29 14.97 3.81
N GLY A 45 16.02 13.84 3.81
CA GLY A 45 17.41 13.79 4.28
C GLY A 45 18.41 14.64 3.47
N ASP A 46 18.02 15.20 2.32
CA ASP A 46 18.88 16.00 1.45
C ASP A 46 18.61 17.52 1.53
N ASP A 47 17.50 17.98 2.10
CA ASP A 47 17.25 19.41 2.31
C ASP A 47 16.34 19.68 3.51
N SER A 48 16.81 20.59 4.37
CA SER A 48 16.20 21.02 5.63
C SER A 48 14.82 21.64 5.46
N ASP A 49 13.75 20.92 5.79
CA ASP A 49 12.42 21.52 5.96
C ASP A 49 11.59 20.82 7.06
N GLU A 50 11.75 21.30 8.29
CA GLU A 50 10.94 20.91 9.46
C GLU A 50 9.43 21.10 9.22
N GLN A 51 9.06 22.04 8.34
CA GLN A 51 7.70 22.31 7.89
C GLN A 51 7.11 21.22 6.99
N GLN A 52 7.93 20.45 6.28
CA GLN A 52 7.47 19.31 5.47
C GLN A 52 7.15 18.10 6.35
N LEU A 53 7.96 17.88 7.40
CA LEU A 53 7.74 16.83 8.39
C LEU A 53 6.42 17.04 9.16
N GLU A 54 6.16 18.27 9.62
CA GLU A 54 4.88 18.61 10.26
C GLU A 54 3.67 18.40 9.34
N ARG A 55 3.81 18.75 8.04
CA ARG A 55 2.75 18.53 7.05
C ARG A 55 2.48 17.04 6.84
N GLY A 56 3.53 16.22 6.72
CA GLY A 56 3.42 14.77 6.61
C GLY A 56 2.76 14.14 7.84
N ALA A 57 3.14 14.58 9.04
CA ALA A 57 2.52 14.13 10.28
C ALA A 57 1.02 14.51 10.37
N ARG A 58 0.65 15.76 10.02
CA ARG A 58 -0.76 16.19 9.98
C ARG A 58 -1.59 15.40 8.98
N TRP A 59 -1.06 15.15 7.79
CA TRP A 59 -1.72 14.33 6.76
C TRP A 59 -1.93 12.89 7.23
N LEU A 60 -0.92 12.29 7.87
CA LEU A 60 -1.00 10.97 8.50
C LEU A 60 -2.13 10.90 9.55
N PHE A 61 -2.20 11.89 10.44
CA PHE A 61 -3.26 11.95 11.45
C PHE A 61 -4.66 12.12 10.85
N ALA A 62 -4.78 12.87 9.74
CA ALA A 62 -6.04 13.03 9.03
C ALA A 62 -6.50 11.72 8.37
N LEU A 63 -5.57 10.98 7.75
CA LEU A 63 -5.85 9.69 7.12
C LEU A 63 -6.27 8.62 8.13
N ILE A 64 -5.59 8.56 9.29
CA ILE A 64 -5.95 7.67 10.40
C ILE A 64 -7.33 8.02 10.98
N ARG A 65 -7.73 9.31 10.98
CA ARG A 65 -9.07 9.73 11.42
C ARG A 65 -10.15 9.43 10.38
N ALA A 66 -9.84 9.58 9.10
CA ALA A 66 -10.77 9.34 8.00
C ALA A 66 -11.09 7.85 7.83
N SER A 67 -10.17 6.94 8.20
CA SER A 67 -10.35 5.50 7.99
C SER A 67 -11.36 4.81 8.93
N VAL A 68 -12.14 5.59 9.69
CA VAL A 68 -13.24 5.10 10.54
C VAL A 68 -14.51 4.79 9.72
N THR A 69 -14.58 5.14 8.43
CA THR A 69 -15.73 4.85 7.58
C THR A 69 -15.66 3.45 6.97
N GLY A 70 -16.71 2.66 7.20
CA GLY A 70 -16.77 1.24 6.83
C GLY A 70 -16.62 0.99 5.33
N VAL A 71 -15.71 0.09 4.98
CA VAL A 71 -15.53 -0.42 3.63
C VAL A 71 -16.57 -1.51 3.36
N ALA A 72 -17.34 -1.37 2.28
CA ALA A 72 -18.29 -2.38 1.86
C ALA A 72 -17.55 -3.65 1.39
N THR A 73 -17.77 -4.76 2.07
CA THR A 73 -17.18 -6.06 1.73
C THR A 73 -17.94 -6.73 0.60
N ARG A 74 -17.53 -6.49 -0.64
CA ARG A 74 -17.98 -7.33 -1.77
C ARG A 74 -17.25 -8.67 -1.68
N ALA A 75 -17.99 -9.78 -1.66
CA ALA A 75 -17.41 -11.11 -1.84
C ALA A 75 -16.83 -11.22 -3.26
N MET A 76 -15.56 -11.64 -3.35
CA MET A 76 -14.87 -11.87 -4.63
C MET A 76 -15.49 -13.07 -5.35
N THR A 77 -15.70 -12.98 -6.65
CA THR A 77 -16.25 -14.12 -7.42
C THR A 77 -15.18 -15.17 -7.69
N GLU A 78 -15.60 -16.41 -7.97
CA GLU A 78 -14.66 -17.49 -8.31
C GLU A 78 -13.85 -17.13 -9.56
N GLU A 79 -14.44 -16.45 -10.55
CA GLU A 79 -13.70 -16.01 -11.74
C GLU A 79 -12.67 -14.92 -11.42
N GLU A 80 -12.96 -14.03 -10.47
CA GLU A 80 -11.99 -13.03 -9.98
C GLU A 80 -10.83 -13.69 -9.23
N LEU A 81 -11.12 -14.72 -8.43
CA LEU A 81 -10.10 -15.52 -7.73
C LEU A 81 -9.19 -16.26 -8.71
N GLU A 82 -9.77 -16.94 -9.70
CA GLU A 82 -9.04 -17.71 -10.72
C GLU A 82 -8.08 -16.79 -11.50
N ARG A 83 -8.54 -15.60 -11.89
CA ARG A 83 -7.69 -14.59 -12.56
C ARG A 83 -6.54 -14.12 -11.70
N LEU A 84 -6.76 -13.93 -10.39
CA LEU A 84 -5.73 -13.47 -9.46
C LEU A 84 -4.68 -14.55 -9.17
N LEU A 85 -5.09 -15.82 -9.21
CA LEU A 85 -4.21 -16.97 -9.00
C LEU A 85 -3.50 -17.46 -10.27
N ASP A 86 -3.87 -16.95 -11.45
CA ASP A 86 -3.22 -17.28 -12.70
C ASP A 86 -1.74 -16.81 -12.70
N ARG A 87 -0.83 -17.79 -12.64
CA ARG A 87 0.62 -17.58 -12.62
C ARG A 87 1.26 -17.59 -14.02
N SER A 88 0.46 -17.81 -15.07
CA SER A 88 0.94 -17.80 -16.45
C SER A 88 1.23 -16.37 -16.94
N ARG A 89 0.55 -15.38 -16.37
CA ARG A 89 0.77 -13.96 -16.62
C ARG A 89 1.79 -13.38 -15.63
N PRO A 90 2.81 -12.60 -16.06
CA PRO A 90 3.62 -11.85 -15.11
C PRO A 90 2.73 -10.89 -14.32
N PRO A 91 3.04 -10.62 -13.03
CA PRO A 91 2.25 -9.68 -12.24
C PRO A 91 2.21 -8.35 -12.99
N GLU A 92 0.99 -7.85 -13.25
CA GLU A 92 0.83 -6.47 -13.73
C GLU A 92 1.57 -5.57 -12.74
N ALA A 93 2.56 -4.82 -13.26
CA ALA A 93 3.16 -3.77 -12.45
C ALA A 93 2.01 -2.90 -11.93
N PRO A 94 2.05 -2.45 -10.66
CA PRO A 94 1.06 -1.50 -10.18
C PRO A 94 1.04 -0.35 -11.20
N ALA A 95 -0.14 -0.05 -11.74
CA ALA A 95 -0.31 1.10 -12.63
C ALA A 95 0.39 2.26 -11.93
N ALA A 96 1.51 2.72 -12.53
CA ALA A 96 2.26 3.84 -12.02
C ALA A 96 1.24 4.92 -11.70
N GLU A 97 1.27 5.38 -10.45
CA GLU A 97 0.48 6.47 -9.92
C GLU A 97 0.20 7.45 -11.06
N ALA A 98 -1.07 7.49 -11.51
CA ALA A 98 -1.49 8.50 -12.45
C ALA A 98 -1.29 9.82 -11.71
N GLU A 99 -0.14 10.45 -11.95
CA GLU A 99 0.13 11.81 -11.50
C GLU A 99 -1.10 12.63 -11.90
N PRO A 100 -1.80 13.28 -10.95
CA PRO A 100 -2.83 14.22 -11.33
C PRO A 100 -2.12 15.31 -12.15
N GLN A 101 -2.42 15.36 -13.44
CA GLN A 101 -2.03 16.48 -14.29
C GLN A 101 -2.62 17.74 -13.65
N GLU A 102 -1.77 18.54 -13.01
CA GLU A 102 -2.10 19.88 -12.58
C GLU A 102 -2.48 20.69 -13.85
N ALA A 103 -3.72 21.16 -13.85
CA ALA A 103 -4.26 22.11 -14.83
C ALA A 103 -4.40 23.48 -14.18
#